data_AF-A0A7Y5PVP2-F1
#
_entry.id   AF-A0A7Y5PVP2-F1
#
_cell.length_a   1.000
_cell.length_b   1.000
_cell.length_c   1.000
_cell.angle_alpha   90.00
_cell.angle_beta   90.00
_cell.angle_gamma   90.00
#
_symmetry.space_group_name_H-M   'P 1'
#
loop_
_entity.id
_entity.type
_entity.pdbx_description
1 polymer ?
#
loop_
_entity_poly.entity_id
_entity_poly.type
_entity_poly.pdbx_seq_one_letter_code
_entity_poly.pdbx_strand_id
1 'polypeptide(L)' 'MSIDRSLRTGGGLSTKRSVLKRTERVEKMKSSAGTDFNKRAVLGLPKTRVN' A
#
# COMPACT_ATOMS: atom_id res chain seq x y z
N MET A 1 -8.13 -30.89 -8.36
CA MET A 1 -6.66 -30.92 -8.52
C MET A 1 -6.03 -30.26 -7.32
N SER A 2 -5.33 -31.04 -6.49
CA SER A 2 -4.62 -30.54 -5.31
C SER A 2 -3.19 -30.13 -5.68
N ILE A 3 -2.71 -29.04 -5.08
CA ILE A 3 -1.32 -28.59 -5.23
C ILE A 3 -0.39 -29.51 -4.43
N ASP A 4 0.76 -29.85 -5.02
CA ASP A 4 1.79 -30.65 -4.36
C ASP A 4 2.43 -29.89 -3.19
N ARG A 5 2.82 -30.61 -2.13
CA ARG A 5 3.35 -30.02 -0.90
C ARG A 5 4.66 -29.26 -1.12
N SER A 6 5.46 -29.62 -2.13
CA SER A 6 6.69 -28.88 -2.49
C SER A 6 6.41 -27.51 -3.08
N LEU A 7 5.28 -27.35 -3.78
CA LEU A 7 4.80 -26.07 -4.31
C LEU A 7 4.10 -25.21 -3.25
N ARG A 8 3.82 -25.79 -2.07
CA ARG A 8 3.23 -25.09 -0.94
C ARG A 8 4.33 -24.31 -0.22
N THR A 9 4.65 -23.13 -0.75
CA THR A 9 5.53 -22.17 -0.07
C THR A 9 4.94 -21.87 1.32
N GLY A 10 5.67 -22.23 2.38
CA GLY A 10 5.30 -21.95 3.77
C GLY A 10 4.94 -20.46 3.92
N GLY A 11 3.69 -20.19 4.25
CA GLY A 11 3.05 -18.89 4.05
C GLY A 11 3.82 -17.73 4.67
N GLY A 12 4.02 -16.69 3.87
CA GLY A 12 4.67 -15.43 4.28
C GLY A 12 4.65 -14.34 3.21
N LEU A 13 4.34 -14.69 1.95
CA LEU A 13 4.20 -13.73 0.84
C LEU A 13 3.01 -12.75 1.01
N SER A 14 2.13 -12.98 1.99
CA SER A 14 0.93 -12.18 2.24
C SER A 14 1.01 -11.29 3.50
N THR A 15 2.16 -11.18 4.18
CA THR A 15 2.20 -10.46 5.46
C THR A 15 2.25 -8.93 5.28
N LYS A 16 2.86 -8.44 4.19
CA LYS A 16 2.93 -7.00 3.90
C LYS A 16 2.17 -6.64 2.62
N ARG A 17 1.31 -5.62 2.72
CA ARG A 17 0.66 -5.00 1.56
C ARG A 17 1.72 -4.29 0.72
N SER A 18 1.56 -4.29 -0.60
CA SER A 18 2.49 -3.59 -1.50
C SER A 18 2.32 -2.06 -1.47
N VAL A 19 1.13 -1.57 -1.13
CA VAL A 19 0.75 -0.14 -1.19
C VAL A 19 0.04 0.29 0.09
N LEU A 20 0.28 1.53 0.51
CA LEU A 20 -0.39 2.18 1.64
C LEU A 20 -1.88 2.41 1.39
N LYS A 21 -2.70 2.32 2.45
CA LYS A 21 -4.12 2.70 2.40
C LYS A 21 -4.27 4.17 2.07
N ARG A 22 -5.43 4.58 1.55
CA ARG A 22 -5.67 5.98 1.17
C ARG A 22 -5.40 6.97 2.32
N THR A 23 -5.81 6.65 3.55
CA THR A 23 -5.55 7.47 4.75
C THR A 23 -4.06 7.59 5.04
N GLU A 24 -3.36 6.47 5.08
CA GLU A 24 -1.90 6.38 5.27
C GLU A 24 -1.15 7.18 4.19
N ARG A 25 -1.66 7.20 2.95
CA ARG A 25 -1.10 7.99 1.85
C ARG A 25 -1.29 9.48 2.04
N VAL A 26 -2.47 9.92 2.49
CA VAL A 26 -2.74 11.33 2.79
C VAL A 26 -1.80 11.81 3.89
N GLU A 27 -1.69 11.07 4.98
CA GLU A 27 -0.78 11.40 6.08
C GLU A 27 0.67 11.49 5.61
N LYS A 28 1.17 10.46 4.91
CA LYS A 28 2.53 10.46 4.37
C LYS A 28 2.80 11.67 3.46
N MET A 29 1.85 12.01 2.58
CA MET A 29 1.97 13.14 1.65
C MET A 29 1.83 14.51 2.35
N LYS A 30 1.03 14.62 3.41
CA LYS A 30 1.00 15.81 4.28
C LYS A 30 2.39 16.01 4.90
N SER A 31 2.98 14.95 5.44
CA SER A 31 4.27 15.00 6.13
C SER A 31 5.45 15.19 5.19
N SER A 32 5.46 14.55 4.01
CA SER A 32 6.65 14.52 3.14
C SER A 32 6.67 15.58 2.05
N ALA A 33 5.49 16.00 1.56
CA ALA A 33 5.38 16.86 0.36
C ALA A 33 4.65 18.18 0.62
N GLY A 34 4.20 18.45 1.86
CA GLY A 34 3.47 19.67 2.20
C GLY A 34 2.17 19.82 1.41
N THR A 35 1.60 18.71 0.92
CA THR A 35 0.44 18.78 0.02
C THR A 35 -0.82 19.23 0.75
N ASP A 36 -1.41 20.34 0.29
CA ASP A 36 -2.71 20.85 0.75
C ASP A 36 -3.88 20.08 0.13
N PHE A 37 -4.46 19.18 0.91
CA PHE A 37 -5.63 18.39 0.51
C PHE A 37 -6.95 19.18 0.46
N ASN A 38 -6.93 20.45 0.85
CA ASN A 38 -8.06 21.37 0.66
C ASN A 38 -8.18 21.83 -0.79
N LYS A 39 -7.04 21.96 -1.50
CA LYS A 39 -6.98 22.42 -2.89
C LYS A 39 -6.91 21.26 -3.89
N ARG A 40 -6.58 20.06 -3.41
CA ARG A 40 -6.35 18.88 -4.25
C ARG A 40 -7.20 17.70 -3.78
N ALA A 41 -7.86 17.05 -4.73
CA ALA A 41 -8.70 15.90 -4.45
C ALA A 41 -7.91 14.75 -3.80
N VAL A 42 -8.51 14.12 -2.77
CA VAL A 42 -8.00 12.91 -2.09
C VAL A 42 -8.12 11.65 -2.98
N LEU A 43 -8.87 11.77 -4.08
CA LEU A 43 -8.99 10.76 -5.12
C LEU A 43 -7.85 10.96 -6.14
N GLY A 44 -7.27 9.86 -6.64
CA GLY A 44 -6.16 9.93 -7.61
C GLY A 44 -4.76 10.10 -7.04
N LEU A 45 -4.57 10.01 -5.71
CA LEU A 45 -3.23 10.06 -5.12
C LEU A 45 -2.35 8.90 -5.63
N PRO A 46 -1.03 9.11 -5.81
CA PRO A 46 -0.12 8.08 -6.28
C PRO A 46 -0.11 6.87 -5.35
N LYS A 47 0.13 5.68 -5.91
CA LYS A 47 0.29 4.45 -5.14
C LYS A 47 1.67 4.45 -4.50
N THR A 48 1.76 4.77 -3.21
CA THR A 48 3.02 4.79 -2.48
C THR A 48 3.27 3.45 -1.81
N ARG A 49 4.52 2.97 -1.95
CA ARG A 49 4.95 1.69 -1.40
C ARG A 49 4.93 1.73 0.14
N VAL A 50 4.58 0.59 0.73
CA VAL A 50 4.83 0.34 2.15
C VAL A 50 6.34 0.11 2.30
N ASN A 51 7.01 1.00 3.03
CA ASN A 51 8.44 0.83 3.37
C ASN A 51 8.54 -0.15 4.56
#